data_AF-A0A2N2T8B1-F1
#
_entry.id   AF-A0A2N2T8B1-F1
#
_cell.length_a   1.000
_cell.length_b   1.000
_cell.length_c   1.000
_cell.angle_alpha   90.00
_cell.angle_beta   90.00
_cell.angle_gamma   90.00
#
_symmetry.space_group_name_H-M   'P 1'
#
loop_
_entity.id
_entity.type
_entity.pdbx_description
1 polymer ?
#
loop_
_entity_poly.entity_id
_entity_poly.type
_entity_poly.pdbx_seq_one_letter_code
_entity_poly.pdbx_strand_id
1 'polypeptide(L)'
;VYWDWCRQQVMVMERMQGTPVSQIATLQAKGIDIPKLASDGVEIFFTQVFRDGFFHADMHPGNILVADDGRYIALDFGIMGTLNEVDKEYLARNFLAFFRRDYREVAKAHVESGWVPKDTPIDEFETAIRAVCEPIFDKPLKEISFGRTLLSLFQMARRFGVIIQPQLIMLQKTLLNIEGLGRELDPDLDLWKTARPYLERWMSEQLGWRSVVQNVQAELPYWGKILPQVPRLLQQQLQRSHDNPLNEELRLLIKEQQRQTRWLRVIGFMLAGLLAWQLTAHFLL
;
A
#
# COMPACT_ATOMS: atom_id res chain seq x y z
N VAL A 1 -28.61 -15.55 -6.70
CA VAL A 1 -29.79 -14.66 -6.84
C VAL A 1 -30.63 -15.15 -8.01
N TYR A 2 -31.95 -15.21 -7.86
CA TYR A 2 -32.88 -15.63 -8.92
C TYR A 2 -33.43 -14.38 -9.62
N TRP A 3 -32.67 -13.85 -10.58
CA TRP A 3 -32.91 -12.54 -11.20
C TRP A 3 -34.30 -12.39 -11.85
N ASP A 4 -34.82 -13.44 -12.46
CA ASP A 4 -36.14 -13.43 -13.12
C ASP A 4 -37.28 -13.11 -12.15
N TRP A 5 -37.08 -13.37 -10.86
CA TRP A 5 -38.08 -13.19 -9.80
C TRP A 5 -37.82 -11.92 -8.96
N CYS A 6 -36.76 -11.17 -9.27
CA CYS A 6 -36.46 -9.89 -8.62
C CYS A 6 -37.26 -8.74 -9.25
N ARG A 7 -37.70 -7.77 -8.43
CA ARG A 7 -38.37 -6.52 -8.81
C ARG A 7 -37.80 -5.38 -7.95
N GLN A 8 -38.17 -4.13 -8.24
CA GLN A 8 -37.67 -2.95 -7.51
C GLN A 8 -37.82 -3.04 -5.98
N GLN A 9 -38.84 -3.74 -5.49
CA GLN A 9 -39.13 -3.87 -4.04
C GLN A 9 -39.00 -5.30 -3.51
N VAL A 10 -38.58 -6.26 -4.35
CA VAL A 10 -38.52 -7.69 -3.97
C VAL A 10 -37.25 -8.30 -4.54
N MET A 11 -36.39 -8.85 -3.68
CA MET A 11 -35.23 -9.64 -4.08
C MET A 11 -35.47 -11.11 -3.74
N VAL A 12 -35.21 -12.01 -4.69
CA VAL A 12 -35.33 -13.45 -4.48
C VAL A 12 -33.96 -14.11 -4.62
N MET A 13 -33.57 -14.85 -3.60
CA MET A 13 -32.28 -15.53 -3.52
C MET A 13 -32.41 -16.92 -2.92
N GLU A 14 -31.35 -17.70 -3.01
CA GLU A 14 -31.27 -19.00 -2.37
C GLU A 14 -31.39 -18.85 -0.86
N ARG A 15 -32.22 -19.70 -0.24
CA ARG A 15 -32.34 -19.74 1.20
C ARG A 15 -31.07 -20.36 1.78
N MET A 16 -30.24 -19.53 2.37
CA MET A 16 -29.07 -19.99 3.09
C MET A 16 -29.47 -20.69 4.39
N GLN A 17 -28.74 -21.73 4.76
CA GLN A 17 -28.91 -22.47 6.00
C GLN A 17 -27.62 -22.39 6.80
N GLY A 18 -27.73 -22.01 8.07
CA GLY A 18 -26.60 -21.88 8.97
C GLY A 18 -27.03 -21.42 10.34
N THR A 19 -26.09 -21.46 11.28
CA THR A 19 -26.28 -20.98 12.65
C THR A 19 -25.85 -19.52 12.71
N PRO A 20 -26.65 -18.58 13.24
CA PRO A 20 -26.21 -17.19 13.38
C PRO A 20 -24.89 -17.09 14.15
N VAL A 21 -23.98 -16.24 13.68
CA VAL A 21 -22.62 -16.14 14.25
C VAL A 21 -22.61 -15.74 15.73
N SER A 22 -23.65 -15.01 16.18
CA SER A 22 -23.84 -14.64 17.58
C SER A 22 -24.19 -15.81 18.51
N GLN A 23 -24.62 -16.97 17.96
CA GLN A 23 -25.01 -18.14 18.76
C GLN A 23 -23.81 -19.05 19.09
N ILE A 24 -22.80 -18.49 19.76
CA ILE A 24 -21.52 -19.14 20.04
C ILE A 24 -21.68 -20.51 20.71
N ALA A 25 -22.54 -20.61 21.73
CA ALA A 25 -22.79 -21.87 22.42
C ALA A 25 -23.32 -22.98 21.49
N THR A 26 -24.13 -22.60 20.50
CA THR A 26 -24.66 -23.54 19.50
C THR A 26 -23.58 -23.95 18.51
N LEU A 27 -22.74 -23.00 18.08
CA LEU A 27 -21.59 -23.26 17.22
C LEU A 27 -20.59 -24.21 17.89
N GLN A 28 -20.28 -23.97 19.17
CA GLN A 28 -19.41 -24.85 19.97
C GLN A 28 -20.01 -26.25 20.12
N ALA A 29 -21.31 -26.36 20.40
CA ALA A 29 -22.00 -27.65 20.49
C ALA A 29 -21.99 -28.43 19.16
N LYS A 30 -21.92 -27.73 18.02
CA LYS A 30 -21.74 -28.30 16.68
C LYS A 30 -20.28 -28.64 16.35
N GLY A 31 -19.34 -28.39 17.26
CA GLY A 31 -17.91 -28.67 17.06
C GLY A 31 -17.19 -27.62 16.22
N ILE A 32 -17.76 -26.43 16.03
CA ILE A 32 -17.10 -25.34 15.32
C ILE A 32 -15.97 -24.77 16.20
N ASP A 33 -14.79 -24.65 15.60
CA ASP A 33 -13.62 -24.00 16.20
C ASP A 33 -13.83 -22.46 16.18
N ILE A 34 -14.22 -21.91 17.33
CA ILE A 34 -14.55 -20.48 17.45
C ILE A 34 -13.31 -19.58 17.28
N PRO A 35 -12.15 -19.87 17.90
CA PRO A 35 -10.93 -19.10 17.62
C PRO A 35 -10.55 -19.08 16.14
N LYS A 36 -10.66 -20.23 15.45
CA LYS A 36 -10.43 -20.28 14.01
C LYS A 36 -11.46 -19.45 13.25
N LEU A 37 -12.75 -19.57 13.59
CA LEU A 37 -13.82 -18.79 12.98
C LEU A 37 -13.52 -17.28 13.09
N ALA A 38 -13.13 -16.81 14.28
CA ALA A 38 -12.76 -15.41 14.49
C ALA A 38 -11.57 -14.98 13.60
N SER A 39 -10.53 -15.82 13.50
CA SER A 39 -9.39 -15.60 12.60
C SER A 39 -9.80 -15.55 11.12
N ASP A 40 -10.64 -16.48 10.68
CA ASP A 40 -11.17 -16.54 9.31
C ASP A 40 -11.99 -15.27 8.99
N GLY A 41 -12.74 -14.74 9.96
CA GLY A 41 -13.47 -13.47 9.81
C GLY A 41 -12.56 -12.26 9.56
N VAL A 42 -11.43 -12.19 10.27
CA VAL A 42 -10.40 -11.18 10.02
C VAL A 42 -9.82 -11.35 8.60
N GLU A 43 -9.46 -12.58 8.23
CA GLU A 43 -8.95 -12.88 6.89
C GLU A 43 -9.92 -12.47 5.78
N ILE A 44 -11.22 -12.77 5.93
CA ILE A 44 -12.27 -12.40 4.96
C ILE A 44 -12.33 -10.88 4.80
N PHE A 45 -12.30 -10.12 5.89
CA PHE A 45 -12.35 -8.66 5.85
C PHE A 45 -11.14 -8.07 5.11
N PHE A 46 -9.92 -8.49 5.46
CA PHE A 46 -8.71 -8.00 4.80
C PHE A 46 -8.66 -8.41 3.32
N THR A 47 -9.13 -9.62 3.00
CA THR A 47 -9.22 -10.09 1.62
C THR A 47 -10.16 -9.21 0.80
N GLN A 48 -11.35 -8.93 1.31
CA GLN A 48 -12.32 -8.04 0.66
C GLN A 48 -11.72 -6.65 0.40
N VAL A 49 -11.20 -6.00 1.44
CA VAL A 49 -10.68 -4.64 1.36
C VAL A 49 -9.49 -4.52 0.41
N PHE A 50 -8.49 -5.39 0.56
CA PHE A 50 -7.21 -5.22 -0.12
C PHE A 50 -7.13 -6.02 -1.42
N ARG A 51 -7.48 -7.32 -1.42
CA ARG A 51 -7.41 -8.16 -2.63
C ARG A 51 -8.49 -7.77 -3.61
N ASP A 52 -9.74 -7.72 -3.15
CA ASP A 52 -10.90 -7.57 -4.03
C ASP A 52 -11.29 -6.12 -4.28
N GLY A 53 -10.92 -5.21 -3.39
CA GLY A 53 -11.22 -3.78 -3.54
C GLY A 53 -12.67 -3.41 -3.30
N PHE A 54 -13.44 -4.30 -2.69
CA PHE A 54 -14.79 -4.03 -2.22
C PHE A 54 -14.99 -4.70 -0.87
N PHE A 55 -15.80 -4.11 -0.01
CA PHE A 55 -16.00 -4.66 1.33
C PHE A 55 -17.45 -4.54 1.76
N HIS A 56 -17.91 -5.53 2.52
CA HIS A 56 -19.20 -5.45 3.16
C HIS A 56 -19.12 -4.51 4.35
N ALA A 57 -19.74 -3.34 4.24
CA ALA A 57 -19.65 -2.28 5.22
C ALA A 57 -20.57 -2.49 6.45
N ASP A 58 -21.32 -3.59 6.50
CA ASP A 58 -22.26 -3.88 7.59
C ASP A 58 -22.24 -5.37 7.99
N MET A 59 -21.03 -5.90 8.18
CA MET A 59 -20.79 -7.26 8.71
C MET A 59 -21.15 -7.38 10.20
N HIS A 60 -22.41 -7.11 10.55
CA HIS A 60 -22.92 -7.29 11.91
C HIS A 60 -23.42 -8.74 12.12
N PRO A 61 -23.52 -9.23 13.37
CA PRO A 61 -23.85 -10.63 13.67
C PRO A 61 -25.19 -11.12 13.10
N GLY A 62 -26.11 -10.20 12.76
CA GLY A 62 -27.41 -10.54 12.19
C GLY A 62 -27.37 -10.88 10.70
N ASN A 63 -26.33 -10.45 10.00
CA ASN A 63 -26.14 -10.69 8.56
C ASN A 63 -25.19 -11.86 8.27
N ILE A 64 -24.68 -12.53 9.31
CA ILE A 64 -23.69 -13.59 9.19
C ILE A 64 -24.23 -14.88 9.82
N LEU A 65 -24.33 -15.92 9.00
CA LEU A 65 -24.50 -17.30 9.46
C LEU A 65 -23.18 -18.06 9.31
N VAL A 66 -23.09 -19.16 10.04
CA VAL A 66 -21.99 -20.11 9.97
C VAL A 66 -22.57 -21.46 9.55
N ALA A 67 -22.03 -22.01 8.47
CA ALA A 67 -22.36 -23.36 8.03
C ALA A 67 -21.81 -24.40 9.02
N ASP A 68 -22.36 -25.62 9.00
CA ASP A 68 -21.91 -26.70 9.90
C ASP A 68 -20.46 -27.15 9.63
N ASP A 69 -19.87 -26.75 8.50
CA ASP A 69 -18.45 -26.95 8.15
C ASP A 69 -17.54 -25.76 8.53
N GLY A 70 -18.08 -24.74 9.22
CA GLY A 70 -17.36 -23.56 9.68
C GLY A 70 -17.25 -22.42 8.66
N ARG A 71 -17.83 -22.54 7.45
CA ARG A 71 -17.81 -21.43 6.48
C ARG A 71 -18.72 -20.27 6.89
N TYR A 72 -18.25 -19.05 6.62
CA TYR A 72 -19.06 -17.83 6.72
C TYR A 72 -20.09 -17.76 5.59
N ILE A 73 -21.31 -17.37 5.95
CA ILE A 73 -22.41 -17.10 5.03
C ILE A 73 -22.88 -15.66 5.29
N ALA A 74 -22.61 -14.77 4.34
CA ALA A 74 -23.16 -13.41 4.35
C ALA A 74 -24.54 -13.39 3.68
N LEU A 75 -25.54 -12.85 4.38
CA LEU A 75 -26.93 -12.81 3.92
C LEU A 75 -27.29 -11.51 3.19
N ASP A 76 -26.70 -10.40 3.65
CA ASP A 76 -27.01 -9.06 3.15
C ASP A 76 -25.78 -8.48 2.46
N PHE A 77 -26.01 -7.74 1.38
CA PHE A 77 -25.00 -6.98 0.64
C PHE A 77 -25.52 -5.57 0.34
N GLY A 78 -26.49 -5.07 1.12
CA GLY A 78 -27.14 -3.77 0.92
C GLY A 78 -26.21 -2.59 1.13
N ILE A 79 -25.16 -2.76 1.96
CA ILE A 79 -24.13 -1.74 2.18
C ILE A 79 -22.76 -2.32 1.82
N MET A 80 -22.31 -1.98 0.61
CA MET A 80 -20.99 -2.33 0.08
C MET A 80 -20.19 -1.06 -0.17
N GLY A 81 -18.92 -1.08 0.19
CA GLY A 81 -17.94 -0.07 -0.18
C GLY A 81 -17.04 -0.58 -1.30
N THR A 82 -16.50 0.33 -2.11
CA THR A 82 -15.49 0.03 -3.13
C THR A 82 -14.28 0.94 -2.95
N LEU A 83 -13.09 0.42 -3.21
CA LEU A 83 -11.82 1.14 -3.18
C LEU A 83 -11.19 1.08 -4.56
N ASN A 84 -10.79 2.25 -5.10
CA ASN A 84 -9.99 2.29 -6.31
C ASN A 84 -8.53 1.89 -5.99
N GLU A 85 -7.71 1.66 -7.01
CA GLU A 85 -6.32 1.22 -6.81
C GLU A 85 -5.46 2.20 -6.01
N VAL A 86 -5.69 3.50 -6.17
CA VAL A 86 -4.97 4.55 -5.41
C VAL A 86 -5.29 4.47 -3.92
N ASP A 87 -6.57 4.27 -3.59
CA ASP A 87 -7.05 4.14 -2.21
C ASP A 87 -6.53 2.83 -1.58
N LYS A 88 -6.48 1.73 -2.36
CA LYS A 88 -5.92 0.44 -1.90
C LYS A 88 -4.44 0.58 -1.57
N GLU A 89 -3.65 1.18 -2.46
CA GLU A 89 -2.21 1.37 -2.27
C GLU A 89 -1.93 2.27 -1.07
N TYR A 90 -2.67 3.38 -0.96
CA TYR A 90 -2.59 4.29 0.17
C TYR A 90 -2.92 3.59 1.50
N LEU A 91 -4.06 2.89 1.58
CA LEU A 91 -4.47 2.18 2.78
C LEU A 91 -3.42 1.12 3.14
N ALA A 92 -2.98 0.32 2.18
CA ALA A 92 -2.03 -0.75 2.46
C ALA A 92 -0.66 -0.25 2.92
N ARG A 93 -0.11 0.81 2.29
CA ARG A 93 1.15 1.43 2.74
C ARG A 93 1.01 1.94 4.17
N ASN A 94 -0.11 2.59 4.50
CA ASN A 94 -0.38 3.06 5.85
C ASN A 94 -0.54 1.91 6.86
N PHE A 95 -1.31 0.88 6.52
CA PHE A 95 -1.48 -0.30 7.38
C PHE A 95 -0.14 -1.01 7.60
N LEU A 96 0.70 -1.19 6.59
CA LEU A 96 2.01 -1.83 6.78
C LEU A 96 2.97 -1.01 7.64
N ALA A 97 3.09 0.28 7.35
CA ALA A 97 3.90 1.18 8.15
C ALA A 97 3.42 1.15 9.61
N PHE A 98 2.11 1.10 9.81
CA PHE A 98 1.50 0.86 11.11
C PHE A 98 1.94 -0.47 11.73
N PHE A 99 1.77 -1.61 11.04
CA PHE A 99 2.15 -2.94 11.53
C PHE A 99 3.64 -3.08 11.88
N ARG A 100 4.51 -2.39 11.15
CA ARG A 100 5.96 -2.37 11.41
C ARG A 100 6.35 -1.39 12.52
N ARG A 101 5.37 -0.68 13.11
CA ARG A 101 5.56 0.43 14.06
C ARG A 101 6.46 1.54 13.48
N ASP A 102 6.44 1.66 12.15
CA ASP A 102 7.14 2.71 11.41
C ASP A 102 6.23 3.93 11.28
N TYR A 103 5.99 4.59 12.41
CA TYR A 103 5.13 5.77 12.48
C TYR A 103 5.71 6.95 11.71
N ARG A 104 7.03 6.96 11.48
CA ARG A 104 7.71 7.97 10.66
C ARG A 104 7.30 7.84 9.20
N GLU A 105 7.24 6.62 8.69
CA GLU A 105 6.78 6.37 7.32
C GLU A 105 5.28 6.69 7.16
N VAL A 106 4.45 6.41 8.17
CA VAL A 106 3.04 6.85 8.18
C VAL A 106 2.94 8.37 8.08
N ALA A 107 3.71 9.11 8.90
CA ALA A 107 3.71 10.57 8.89
C ALA A 107 4.15 11.14 7.54
N LYS A 108 5.22 10.59 6.95
CA LYS A 108 5.69 10.99 5.60
C LYS A 108 4.65 10.72 4.53
N ALA A 109 4.03 9.54 4.51
CA ALA A 109 3.03 9.18 3.51
C ALA A 109 1.83 10.14 3.51
N HIS A 110 1.40 10.61 4.69
CA HIS A 110 0.32 11.59 4.81
C HIS A 110 0.70 12.99 4.32
N VAL A 111 1.96 13.39 4.45
CA VAL A 111 2.48 14.66 3.92
C VAL A 111 2.69 14.57 2.40
N GLU A 112 3.28 13.47 1.91
CA GLU A 112 3.53 13.21 0.49
C GLU A 112 2.23 13.13 -0.34
N SER A 113 1.20 12.53 0.24
CA SER A 113 -0.13 12.41 -0.39
C SER A 113 -0.93 13.71 -0.38
N GLY A 114 -0.45 14.77 0.29
CA GLY A 114 -1.12 16.07 0.38
C GLY A 114 -2.34 16.09 1.29
N TRP A 115 -2.53 15.07 2.12
CA TRP A 115 -3.61 15.02 3.11
C TRP A 115 -3.32 15.93 4.31
N VAL A 116 -2.04 16.19 4.57
CA VAL A 116 -1.53 17.08 5.61
C VAL A 116 -0.81 18.25 4.94
N PRO A 117 -0.87 19.48 5.49
CA PRO A 117 -0.07 20.61 5.00
C PRO A 117 1.42 20.28 4.93
N LYS A 118 2.10 20.71 3.86
CA LYS A 118 3.52 20.38 3.58
C LYS A 118 4.49 20.89 4.65
N ASP A 119 4.07 21.90 5.41
CA ASP A 119 4.77 22.55 6.50
C ASP A 119 4.58 21.83 7.85
N THR A 120 3.81 20.73 7.90
CA THR A 120 3.58 19.99 9.13
C THR A 120 4.87 19.34 9.64
N PRO A 121 5.24 19.56 10.91
CA PRO A 121 6.42 18.94 11.51
C PRO A 121 6.25 17.41 11.59
N ILE A 122 7.00 16.68 10.76
CA ILE A 122 6.92 15.20 10.67
C ILE A 122 7.20 14.55 12.02
N ASP A 123 8.18 15.03 12.79
CA ASP A 123 8.54 14.42 14.08
C ASP A 123 7.43 14.61 15.15
N GLU A 124 6.73 15.74 15.14
CA GLU A 124 5.58 15.96 16.03
C GLU A 124 4.38 15.08 15.63
N PHE A 125 4.14 14.97 14.32
CA PHE A 125 3.07 14.14 13.81
C PHE A 125 3.33 12.65 14.06
N GLU A 126 4.57 12.18 13.86
CA GLU A 126 5.02 10.84 14.23
C GLU A 126 4.74 10.56 15.71
N THR A 127 5.14 11.49 16.59
CA THR A 127 4.95 11.35 18.04
C THR A 127 3.47 11.25 18.40
N ALA A 128 2.62 12.04 17.75
CA ALA A 128 1.18 12.02 17.95
C ALA A 128 0.54 10.71 17.47
N ILE A 129 0.96 10.18 16.31
CA ILE A 129 0.53 8.86 15.82
C ILE A 129 0.97 7.77 16.80
N ARG A 130 2.24 7.76 17.22
CA ARG A 130 2.79 6.79 18.16
C ARG A 130 2.02 6.76 19.48
N ALA A 131 1.70 7.92 20.04
CA ALA A 131 1.00 8.04 21.33
C ALA A 131 -0.41 7.41 21.30
N VAL A 132 -1.09 7.46 20.15
CA VAL A 132 -2.42 6.88 19.99
C VAL A 132 -2.37 5.37 19.76
N CYS A 133 -1.28 4.88 19.16
CA CYS A 133 -1.23 3.55 18.56
C CYS A 133 -0.44 2.53 19.36
N GLU A 134 0.65 2.93 20.01
CA GLU A 134 1.43 2.03 20.86
C GLU A 134 0.60 1.39 22.01
N PRO A 135 -0.37 2.09 22.65
CA PRO A 135 -1.16 1.50 23.73
C PRO A 135 -2.04 0.31 23.37
N ILE A 136 -2.30 0.09 22.08
CA ILE A 136 -3.17 -1.00 21.58
C ILE A 136 -2.40 -2.16 20.92
N PHE A 137 -1.10 -2.01 20.66
CA PHE A 137 -0.29 -3.07 20.07
C PHE A 137 -0.11 -4.26 21.02
N ASP A 138 -0.06 -5.47 20.45
CA ASP A 138 0.13 -6.76 21.13
C ASP A 138 -0.88 -7.04 22.27
N LYS A 139 -2.07 -6.43 22.21
CA LYS A 139 -3.12 -6.61 23.20
C LYS A 139 -4.33 -7.34 22.62
N PRO A 140 -4.97 -8.20 23.43
CA PRO A 140 -6.18 -8.91 23.01
C PRO A 140 -7.37 -7.95 22.85
N LEU A 141 -8.33 -8.31 21.99
CA LEU A 141 -9.54 -7.53 21.72
C LEU A 141 -10.33 -7.12 22.97
N LYS A 142 -10.30 -7.90 24.04
CA LYS A 142 -10.95 -7.57 25.31
C LYS A 142 -10.32 -6.37 26.05
N GLU A 143 -9.06 -6.05 25.78
CA GLU A 143 -8.29 -5.01 26.48
C GLU A 143 -8.15 -3.70 25.68
N ILE A 144 -8.55 -3.71 24.42
CA ILE A 144 -8.45 -2.56 23.51
C ILE A 144 -9.82 -2.13 23.03
N SER A 145 -9.95 -0.85 22.66
CA SER A 145 -11.09 -0.37 21.89
C SER A 145 -10.58 0.20 20.58
N PHE A 146 -10.62 -0.62 19.53
CA PHE A 146 -10.17 -0.26 18.19
C PHE A 146 -10.93 0.95 17.67
N GLY A 147 -12.25 0.99 17.86
CA GLY A 147 -13.10 2.12 17.49
C GLY A 147 -12.70 3.44 18.18
N ARG A 148 -12.37 3.41 19.49
CA ARG A 148 -11.88 4.60 20.21
C ARG A 148 -10.50 5.02 19.72
N THR A 149 -9.61 4.08 19.45
CA THR A 149 -8.27 4.39 18.95
C THR A 149 -8.33 5.02 17.55
N LEU A 150 -9.20 4.49 16.69
CA LEU A 150 -9.44 5.06 15.36
C LEU A 150 -10.04 6.47 15.45
N LEU A 151 -10.96 6.70 16.39
CA LEU A 151 -11.50 8.04 16.67
C LEU A 151 -10.39 8.99 17.14
N SER A 152 -9.52 8.55 18.04
CA SER A 152 -8.37 9.31 18.53
C SER A 152 -7.39 9.64 17.40
N LEU A 153 -7.12 8.70 16.49
CA LEU A 153 -6.32 8.91 15.29
C LEU A 153 -6.92 9.99 14.39
N PHE A 154 -8.24 9.94 14.14
CA PHE A 154 -8.92 10.95 13.32
C PHE A 154 -9.00 12.33 13.99
N GLN A 155 -9.21 12.38 15.31
CA GLN A 155 -9.19 13.65 16.05
C GLN A 155 -7.79 14.26 16.07
N MET A 156 -6.77 13.43 16.24
CA MET A 156 -5.37 13.82 16.16
C MET A 156 -5.03 14.31 14.75
N ALA A 157 -5.37 13.56 13.71
CA ALA A 157 -5.17 13.95 12.31
C ALA A 157 -5.84 15.30 11.98
N ARG A 158 -7.04 15.57 12.51
CA ARG A 158 -7.70 16.88 12.37
C ARG A 158 -6.91 18.04 12.98
N ARG A 159 -6.17 17.84 14.07
CA ARG A 159 -5.30 18.87 14.66
C ARG A 159 -4.16 19.27 13.71
N PHE A 160 -3.74 18.37 12.85
CA PHE A 160 -2.73 18.59 11.82
C PHE A 160 -3.34 18.99 10.46
N GLY A 161 -4.62 19.39 10.42
CA GLY A 161 -5.26 19.89 9.20
C GLY A 161 -5.68 18.81 8.20
N VAL A 162 -5.71 17.53 8.61
CA VAL A 162 -6.15 16.45 7.72
C VAL A 162 -7.63 16.58 7.38
N ILE A 163 -7.93 16.65 6.09
CA ILE A 163 -9.30 16.55 5.57
C ILE A 163 -9.67 15.07 5.52
N ILE A 164 -10.42 14.61 6.51
CA ILE A 164 -10.91 13.23 6.56
C ILE A 164 -12.08 13.10 5.58
N GLN A 165 -11.95 12.20 4.60
CA GLN A 165 -13.05 11.90 3.68
C GLN A 165 -14.22 11.21 4.42
N PRO A 166 -15.49 11.58 4.15
CA PRO A 166 -16.65 11.00 4.81
C PRO A 166 -16.75 9.47 4.71
N GLN A 167 -16.29 8.88 3.60
CA GLN A 167 -16.24 7.42 3.42
C GLN A 167 -15.35 6.70 4.45
N LEU A 168 -14.29 7.33 4.94
CA LEU A 168 -13.43 6.78 5.98
C LEU A 168 -14.09 6.80 7.37
N ILE A 169 -15.08 7.68 7.58
CA ILE A 169 -15.92 7.68 8.78
C ILE A 169 -16.89 6.50 8.75
N MET A 170 -17.40 6.11 7.57
CA MET A 170 -18.30 4.95 7.46
C MET A 170 -17.62 3.63 7.82
N LEU A 171 -16.32 3.48 7.50
CA LEU A 171 -15.48 2.36 7.94
C LEU A 171 -15.44 2.20 9.47
N GLN A 172 -15.68 3.27 10.24
CA GLN A 172 -15.70 3.21 11.71
C GLN A 172 -16.83 2.31 12.23
N LYS A 173 -18.03 2.39 11.63
CA LYS A 173 -19.17 1.57 12.05
C LYS A 173 -18.91 0.09 11.77
N THR A 174 -18.33 -0.21 10.61
CA THR A 174 -17.94 -1.57 10.22
C THR A 174 -16.89 -2.12 11.19
N LEU A 175 -15.86 -1.33 11.51
CA LEU A 175 -14.79 -1.75 12.43
C LEU A 175 -15.28 -1.91 13.87
N LEU A 176 -16.21 -1.08 14.34
CA LEU A 176 -16.86 -1.24 15.65
C LEU A 176 -17.69 -2.53 15.72
N ASN A 177 -18.43 -2.85 14.65
CA ASN A 177 -19.22 -4.08 14.57
C ASN A 177 -18.31 -5.33 14.54
N ILE A 178 -17.21 -5.27 13.77
CA ILE A 178 -16.21 -6.34 13.71
C ILE A 178 -15.48 -6.49 15.06
N GLU A 179 -15.15 -5.39 15.75
CA GLU A 179 -14.57 -5.43 17.10
C GLU A 179 -15.52 -6.10 18.10
N GLY A 180 -16.80 -5.72 18.08
CA GLY A 180 -17.83 -6.31 18.95
C GLY A 180 -17.98 -7.81 18.70
N LEU A 181 -18.13 -8.21 17.44
CA LEU A 181 -18.23 -9.61 17.05
C LEU A 181 -16.95 -10.40 17.38
N GLY A 182 -15.78 -9.83 17.09
CA GLY A 182 -14.49 -10.45 17.39
C GLY A 182 -14.31 -10.68 18.88
N ARG A 183 -14.70 -9.72 19.72
CA ARG A 183 -14.64 -9.85 21.18
C ARG A 183 -15.62 -10.89 21.73
N GLU A 184 -16.79 -11.03 21.11
CA GLU A 184 -17.76 -12.08 21.47
C GLU A 184 -17.22 -13.46 21.08
N LEU A 185 -16.65 -13.61 19.88
CA LEU A 185 -16.14 -14.89 19.38
C LEU A 185 -14.84 -15.33 20.08
N ASP A 186 -13.82 -14.47 20.08
CA ASP A 186 -12.52 -14.73 20.69
C ASP A 186 -11.98 -13.45 21.36
N PRO A 187 -12.21 -13.30 22.68
CA PRO A 187 -11.77 -12.11 23.42
C PRO A 187 -10.25 -11.99 23.52
N ASP A 188 -9.52 -13.09 23.33
CA ASP A 188 -8.06 -13.16 23.38
C ASP A 188 -7.40 -12.96 22.00
N LEU A 189 -8.21 -12.82 20.95
CA LEU A 189 -7.74 -12.56 19.59
C LEU A 189 -6.94 -11.26 19.54
N ASP A 190 -5.69 -11.40 19.11
CA ASP A 190 -4.86 -10.28 18.70
C ASP A 190 -5.12 -10.02 17.21
N LEU A 191 -5.93 -9.00 16.91
CA LEU A 191 -6.24 -8.58 15.54
C LEU A 191 -4.96 -8.36 14.72
N TRP A 192 -3.89 -7.86 15.35
CA TRP A 192 -2.68 -7.47 14.65
C TRP A 192 -1.88 -8.69 14.22
N LYS A 193 -1.65 -9.60 15.18
CA LYS A 193 -0.93 -10.84 14.91
C LYS A 193 -1.64 -11.67 13.83
N THR A 194 -2.97 -11.65 13.82
CA THR A 194 -3.80 -12.36 12.85
C THR A 194 -3.80 -11.69 11.47
N ALA A 195 -3.95 -10.37 11.39
CA ALA A 195 -4.06 -9.66 10.11
C ALA A 195 -2.72 -9.47 9.37
N ARG A 196 -1.62 -9.33 10.12
CA ARG A 196 -0.28 -9.05 9.57
C ARG A 196 0.15 -9.97 8.41
N PRO A 197 0.11 -11.31 8.52
CA PRO A 197 0.57 -12.19 7.44
C PRO A 197 -0.21 -12.01 6.13
N TYR A 198 -1.49 -11.66 6.21
CA TYR A 198 -2.33 -11.44 5.02
C TYR A 198 -1.94 -10.15 4.29
N LEU A 199 -1.73 -9.08 5.04
CA LEU A 199 -1.26 -7.81 4.48
C LEU A 199 0.14 -7.92 3.89
N GLU A 200 1.07 -8.59 4.59
CA GLU A 200 2.43 -8.79 4.07
C GLU A 200 2.42 -9.60 2.76
N ARG A 201 1.58 -10.63 2.68
CA ARG A 201 1.39 -11.42 1.45
C ARG A 201 0.82 -10.56 0.32
N TRP A 202 -0.27 -9.84 0.57
CA TRP A 202 -0.90 -8.97 -0.43
C TRP A 202 0.07 -7.89 -0.93
N MET A 203 0.85 -7.27 -0.05
CA MET A 203 1.84 -6.26 -0.47
C MET A 203 2.96 -6.86 -1.30
N SER A 204 3.39 -8.08 -0.99
CA SER A 204 4.37 -8.77 -1.83
C SER A 204 3.83 -9.05 -3.25
N GLU A 205 2.52 -9.20 -3.39
CA GLU A 205 1.84 -9.42 -4.67
C GLU A 205 1.64 -8.09 -5.43
N GLN A 206 1.23 -7.02 -4.74
CA GLN A 206 0.88 -5.73 -5.35
C GLN A 206 2.02 -4.72 -5.49
N LEU A 207 2.99 -4.72 -4.57
CA LEU A 207 4.14 -3.82 -4.55
C LEU A 207 5.47 -4.54 -4.78
N GLY A 208 5.45 -5.88 -4.86
CA GLY A 208 6.64 -6.67 -5.12
C GLY A 208 7.08 -6.60 -6.59
N TRP A 209 8.25 -7.20 -6.86
CA TRP A 209 8.83 -7.27 -8.21
C TRP A 209 7.87 -7.88 -9.26
N ARG A 210 6.94 -8.74 -8.83
CA ARG A 210 5.92 -9.35 -9.70
C ARG A 210 4.95 -8.31 -10.27
N SER A 211 4.50 -7.36 -9.45
CA SER A 211 3.65 -6.24 -9.89
C SER A 211 4.43 -5.30 -10.82
N VAL A 212 5.70 -5.01 -10.49
CA VAL A 212 6.57 -4.23 -11.40
C VAL A 212 6.67 -4.89 -12.77
N VAL A 213 6.88 -6.21 -12.82
CA VAL A 213 6.93 -6.96 -14.09
C VAL A 213 5.58 -6.96 -14.81
N GLN A 214 4.47 -7.16 -14.10
CA GLN A 214 3.12 -7.10 -14.68
C GLN A 214 2.77 -5.72 -15.22
N ASN A 215 3.11 -4.66 -14.50
CA ASN A 215 2.89 -3.27 -14.92
C ASN A 215 3.75 -2.92 -16.14
N VAL A 216 5.02 -3.33 -16.16
CA VAL A 216 5.89 -3.16 -17.33
C VAL A 216 5.35 -3.95 -18.53
N GLN A 217 4.82 -5.15 -18.32
CA GLN A 217 4.23 -5.97 -19.38
C GLN A 217 2.91 -5.38 -19.91
N ALA A 218 2.07 -4.82 -19.03
CA ALA A 218 0.81 -4.17 -19.40
C ALA A 218 1.05 -2.85 -20.16
N GLU A 219 2.07 -2.09 -19.76
CA GLU A 219 2.45 -0.83 -20.39
C GLU A 219 3.38 -1.03 -21.61
N LEU A 220 3.88 -2.24 -21.86
CA LEU A 220 4.80 -2.56 -22.96
C LEU A 220 4.36 -2.01 -24.34
N PRO A 221 3.06 -2.05 -24.70
CA PRO A 221 2.57 -1.44 -25.95
C PRO A 221 2.72 0.08 -26.00
N TYR A 222 2.66 0.76 -24.85
CA TYR A 222 2.86 2.21 -24.72
C TYR A 222 4.34 2.58 -24.69
N TRP A 223 5.22 1.74 -24.13
CA TRP A 223 6.68 1.93 -24.19
C TRP A 223 7.19 2.05 -25.62
N GLY A 224 6.61 1.31 -26.57
CA GLY A 224 6.94 1.44 -28.00
C GLY A 224 6.69 2.84 -28.59
N LYS A 225 5.78 3.63 -27.99
CA LYS A 225 5.50 5.02 -28.40
C LYS A 225 6.37 6.03 -27.65
N ILE A 226 6.79 5.72 -26.43
CA ILE A 226 7.55 6.61 -25.54
C ILE A 226 9.06 6.50 -25.79
N LEU A 227 9.60 5.30 -25.98
CA LEU A 227 11.03 5.06 -26.21
C LEU A 227 11.64 5.94 -27.32
N PRO A 228 10.99 6.14 -28.48
CA PRO A 228 11.50 7.04 -29.51
C PRO A 228 11.51 8.52 -29.13
N GLN A 229 10.74 8.91 -28.10
CA GLN A 229 10.59 10.29 -27.62
C GLN A 229 11.52 10.61 -26.45
N VAL A 230 11.99 9.60 -25.70
CA VAL A 230 12.94 9.75 -24.58
C VAL A 230 14.20 10.56 -24.97
N PRO A 231 14.86 10.32 -26.11
CA PRO A 231 16.02 11.13 -26.51
C PRO A 231 15.67 12.61 -26.68
N ARG A 232 14.48 12.92 -27.23
CA ARG A 232 14.04 14.29 -27.46
C ARG A 232 13.68 14.99 -26.16
N LEU A 233 13.00 14.30 -25.24
CA LEU A 233 12.66 14.84 -23.91
C LEU A 233 13.92 15.09 -23.08
N LEU A 234 14.88 14.16 -23.08
CA LEU A 234 16.18 14.35 -22.45
C LEU A 234 16.93 15.54 -23.04
N GLN A 235 16.96 15.66 -24.38
CA GLN A 235 17.60 16.78 -25.05
C GLN A 235 16.91 18.10 -24.73
N GLN A 236 15.58 18.12 -24.65
CA GLN A 236 14.77 19.31 -24.34
C GLN A 236 14.91 19.74 -22.87
N GLN A 237 15.13 18.79 -21.95
CA GLN A 237 15.35 19.07 -20.53
C GLN A 237 16.80 19.49 -20.25
N LEU A 238 17.77 18.90 -20.96
CA LEU A 238 19.16 19.37 -21.02
C LEU A 238 19.26 20.79 -21.63
N GLN A 239 18.42 21.10 -22.62
CA GLN A 239 18.30 22.44 -23.20
C GLN A 239 17.56 23.41 -22.28
N ARG A 240 16.49 23.02 -21.56
CA ARG A 240 15.85 23.89 -20.56
C ARG A 240 16.75 24.22 -19.37
N SER A 241 17.70 23.34 -19.06
CA SER A 241 18.73 23.63 -18.05
C SER A 241 19.73 24.71 -18.52
N HIS A 242 19.79 25.05 -19.82
CA HIS A 242 20.75 26.02 -20.38
C HIS A 242 20.66 27.45 -19.82
N ASP A 243 19.55 27.83 -19.18
CA ASP A 243 19.38 29.18 -18.61
C ASP A 243 19.98 29.32 -17.19
N ASN A 244 20.65 28.28 -16.67
CA ASN A 244 21.24 28.26 -15.34
C ASN A 244 22.75 28.58 -15.40
N PRO A 245 23.30 29.56 -14.63
CA PRO A 245 24.73 29.94 -14.67
C PRO A 245 25.71 28.79 -14.43
N LEU A 246 25.27 27.70 -13.79
CA LEU A 246 26.03 26.45 -13.62
C LEU A 246 26.45 25.82 -14.97
N ASN A 247 25.72 26.07 -16.06
CA ASN A 247 26.05 25.52 -17.37
C ASN A 247 27.18 26.26 -18.09
N GLU A 248 27.48 27.51 -17.74
CA GLU A 248 28.69 28.15 -18.25
C GLU A 248 29.95 27.53 -17.64
N GLU A 249 29.95 27.28 -16.33
CA GLU A 249 31.04 26.56 -15.66
C GLU A 249 31.21 25.15 -16.21
N LEU A 250 30.11 24.40 -16.40
CA LEU A 250 30.17 23.06 -16.98
C LEU A 250 30.74 23.07 -18.41
N ARG A 251 30.41 24.07 -19.22
CA ARG A 251 30.96 24.23 -20.59
C ARG A 251 32.44 24.57 -20.59
N LEU A 252 32.90 25.40 -19.64
CA LEU A 252 34.31 25.69 -19.46
C LEU A 252 35.08 24.43 -19.07
N LEU A 253 34.55 23.65 -18.12
CA LEU A 253 35.13 22.37 -17.70
C LEU A 253 35.19 21.35 -18.85
N ILE A 254 34.12 21.21 -19.65
CA ILE A 254 34.10 20.29 -20.80
C ILE A 254 35.12 20.73 -21.87
N LYS A 255 35.23 22.04 -22.17
CA LYS A 255 36.22 22.56 -23.12
C LYS A 255 37.65 22.30 -22.63
N GLU A 256 37.90 22.48 -21.33
CA GLU A 256 39.21 22.24 -20.73
C GLU A 256 39.58 20.75 -20.76
N GLN A 257 38.62 19.87 -20.47
CA GLN A 257 38.82 18.42 -20.55
C GLN A 257 39.07 17.95 -22.00
N GLN A 258 38.36 18.52 -22.99
CA GLN A 258 38.61 18.22 -24.40
C GLN A 258 39.98 18.69 -24.87
N ARG A 259 40.46 19.85 -24.37
CA ARG A 259 41.81 20.37 -24.64
C ARG A 259 42.87 19.45 -24.06
N GLN A 260 42.71 19.00 -22.81
CA GLN A 260 43.61 18.02 -22.18
C GLN A 260 43.62 16.69 -22.96
N THR A 261 42.45 16.18 -23.34
CA THR A 261 42.34 14.93 -24.11
C THR A 261 43.02 15.03 -25.48
N ARG A 262 42.90 16.18 -26.15
CA ARG A 262 43.58 16.43 -27.44
C ARG A 262 45.10 16.42 -27.26
N TRP A 263 45.64 17.02 -26.20
CA TRP A 263 47.07 16.99 -25.90
C TRP A 263 47.55 15.60 -25.52
N LEU A 264 46.79 14.84 -24.74
CA LEU A 264 47.11 13.44 -24.42
C LEU A 264 47.19 12.57 -25.67
N ARG A 265 46.29 12.77 -26.65
CA ARG A 265 46.36 12.09 -27.95
C ARG A 265 47.62 12.49 -28.74
N VAL A 266 47.95 13.77 -28.79
CA VAL A 266 49.16 14.26 -29.46
C VAL A 266 50.43 13.68 -28.82
N ILE A 267 50.51 13.66 -27.49
CA ILE A 267 51.61 13.04 -26.75
C ILE A 267 51.65 11.53 -27.02
N GLY A 268 50.50 10.86 -27.03
CA GLY A 268 50.38 9.44 -27.37
C GLY A 268 50.88 9.13 -28.78
N PHE A 269 50.52 9.94 -29.77
CA PHE A 269 51.02 9.79 -31.15
C PHE A 269 52.52 10.06 -31.26
N MET A 270 53.05 11.06 -30.53
CA MET A 270 54.49 11.32 -30.49
C MET A 270 55.25 10.15 -29.85
N LEU A 271 54.79 9.61 -28.73
CA LEU A 271 55.40 8.46 -28.06
C LEU A 271 55.33 7.19 -28.93
N ALA A 272 54.19 6.95 -29.59
CA ALA A 272 54.05 5.84 -30.52
C ALA A 272 54.99 5.98 -31.73
N GLY A 273 55.16 7.19 -32.27
CA GLY A 273 56.12 7.48 -33.32
C GLY A 273 57.57 7.26 -32.87
N LEU A 274 57.91 7.66 -31.64
CA LEU A 274 59.25 7.50 -31.06
C LEU A 274 59.58 6.03 -30.80
N LEU A 275 58.60 5.25 -30.32
CA LEU A 275 58.72 3.79 -30.18
C LEU A 275 58.87 3.09 -31.54
N ALA A 276 58.08 3.48 -32.54
CA ALA A 276 58.19 2.93 -33.89
C ALA A 276 59.55 3.27 -34.54
N TRP A 277 60.07 4.48 -34.32
CA TRP A 277 61.42 4.87 -34.73
C TRP A 277 62.49 4.03 -34.03
N GLN A 278 62.37 3.82 -32.72
CA GLN A 278 63.33 3.04 -31.96
C GLN A 278 63.34 1.57 -32.38
N LEU A 279 62.16 0.98 -32.66
CA LEU A 279 62.03 -0.39 -33.15
C LEU A 279 62.59 -0.56 -34.57
N THR A 280 62.38 0.41 -35.46
CA THR A 280 62.95 0.38 -36.82
C THR A 280 64.46 0.59 -36.82
N ALA A 281 64.98 1.48 -35.97
CA ALA A 281 66.42 1.68 -35.79
C ALA A 281 67.11 0.44 -35.19
N HIS A 282 66.44 -0.32 -34.33
CA HIS A 282 66.99 -1.55 -33.75
C HIS A 282 66.98 -2.74 -34.72
N PHE A 283 66.13 -2.72 -35.75
CA PHE A 283 66.09 -3.74 -36.82
C PHE A 283 67.07 -3.45 -37.99
N LEU A 284 67.61 -2.23 -38.06
CA LEU A 284 68.54 -1.77 -39.12
C LEU A 284 70.02 -1.79 -38.67
N LEU A 285 70.32 -2.30 -37.48
CA LEU A 285 71.64 -2.53 -36.90
C LEU A 285 71.85 -4.03 -36.67
#